data_AF-A0A971MLU6-F1
#
_entry.id   AF-A0A971MLU6-F1
#
_cell.length_a   1.000
_cell.length_b   1.000
_cell.length_c   1.000
_cell.angle_alpha   90.00
_cell.angle_beta   90.00
_cell.angle_gamma   90.00
#
_symmetry.space_group_name_H-M   'P 1'
#
loop_
_entity.id
_entity.type
_entity.pdbx_description
1 polymer ?
#
loop_
_entity_poly.entity_id
_entity_poly.type
_entity_poly.pdbx_seq_one_letter_code
_entity_poly.pdbx_strand_id
1 'polypeptide(L)'
;MNENLKRFALCLIYVLFFGCFLLIVNDVYRYYNEIFSTTYRVPWSWLFIGSMVPIIIGLLLALPSFLKAYRTKGTWKIDWIMLLTVGLPALGIVIMQILYLAPYLGFEVPFSALKPILFLYAEHPTLVKTSGILFGFVLLSAFGKQYPHDNWHQQECEL
;
A
#
# COMPACT_ATOMS: atom_id res chain seq x y z
N MET A 1 -22.59 23.56 -16.63
CA MET A 1 -22.62 22.84 -15.35
C MET A 1 -21.38 23.26 -14.56
N ASN A 2 -21.56 23.91 -13.41
CA ASN A 2 -20.48 24.56 -12.65
C ASN A 2 -19.27 23.64 -12.44
N GLU A 3 -18.05 24.11 -12.71
CA GLU A 3 -16.81 23.31 -12.58
C GLU A 3 -16.65 22.70 -11.18
N ASN A 4 -17.13 23.43 -10.17
CA ASN A 4 -17.15 22.98 -8.77
C ASN A 4 -18.09 21.78 -8.57
N LEU A 5 -19.24 21.74 -9.25
CA LEU A 5 -20.20 20.64 -9.19
C LEU A 5 -19.62 19.38 -9.85
N LYS A 6 -18.89 19.53 -10.96
CA LYS A 6 -18.21 18.44 -11.65
C LYS A 6 -17.10 17.84 -10.76
N ARG A 7 -16.31 18.67 -10.08
CA ARG A 7 -15.28 18.22 -9.12
C ARG A 7 -15.91 17.49 -7.92
N PHE A 8 -17.01 18.00 -7.38
CA PHE A 8 -17.73 17.36 -6.29
C PHE A 8 -18.28 15.99 -6.69
N ALA A 9 -18.95 15.89 -7.84
CA ALA A 9 -19.47 14.64 -8.38
C ALA A 9 -18.35 13.60 -8.62
N LEU A 10 -17.21 14.02 -9.17
CA LEU A 10 -16.04 13.16 -9.36
C LEU A 10 -15.47 12.62 -8.04
N CYS A 11 -15.42 13.46 -6.99
CA CYS A 11 -14.96 13.04 -5.67
C CYS A 11 -15.92 12.02 -5.06
N LEU A 12 -17.24 12.26 -5.17
CA LEU A 12 -18.27 11.37 -4.65
C LEU A 12 -18.25 10.02 -5.36
N ILE A 13 -18.14 10.01 -6.70
CA ILE A 13 -17.99 8.78 -7.49
C ILE A 13 -16.72 8.03 -7.10
N TYR A 14 -15.59 8.73 -6.92
CA TYR A 14 -14.34 8.10 -6.50
C TYR A 14 -14.46 7.43 -5.13
N VAL A 15 -15.07 8.09 -4.14
CA VAL A 15 -15.29 7.52 -2.79
C VAL A 15 -16.23 6.31 -2.85
N LEU A 16 -17.31 6.39 -3.64
CA LEU A 16 -18.23 5.25 -3.85
C LEU A 16 -17.52 4.07 -4.52
N PHE A 17 -16.74 4.34 -5.57
CA PHE A 17 -15.98 3.31 -6.27
C PHE A 17 -14.96 2.64 -5.34
N PHE A 18 -14.21 3.45 -4.57
CA PHE A 18 -13.24 2.97 -3.60
C PHE A 18 -13.89 2.14 -2.49
N GLY A 19 -15.02 2.61 -1.94
CA GLY A 19 -15.78 1.88 -0.92
C GLY A 19 -16.33 0.56 -1.45
N CYS A 20 -16.92 0.55 -2.64
CA CYS A 20 -17.44 -0.67 -3.27
C CYS A 20 -16.31 -1.67 -3.56
N PHE A 21 -15.17 -1.19 -4.06
CA PHE A 21 -13.97 -2.00 -4.28
C PHE A 21 -13.49 -2.68 -2.98
N LEU A 22 -13.44 -1.94 -1.86
CA LEU A 22 -13.07 -2.50 -0.56
C LEU A 22 -14.05 -3.59 -0.08
N LEU A 23 -15.36 -3.41 -0.30
CA LEU A 23 -16.37 -4.40 0.08
C LEU A 23 -16.20 -5.70 -0.72
N ILE A 24 -16.04 -5.60 -2.03
CA ILE A 24 -15.82 -6.78 -2.91
C ILE A 24 -14.56 -7.53 -2.48
N VAL A 25 -13.46 -6.83 -2.23
CA VAL A 25 -12.21 -7.43 -1.75
C VAL A 25 -12.44 -8.17 -0.43
N ASN A 26 -13.18 -7.59 0.51
CA ASN A 26 -13.44 -8.19 1.79
C ASN A 26 -14.28 -9.47 1.66
N ASP A 27 -15.31 -9.47 0.81
CA ASP A 27 -16.15 -10.64 0.57
C ASP A 27 -15.36 -11.77 -0.11
N VAL A 28 -14.53 -11.44 -1.11
CA VAL A 28 -13.63 -12.40 -1.74
C VAL A 28 -12.64 -12.99 -0.73
N TYR A 29 -12.08 -12.15 0.15
CA TYR A 29 -11.15 -12.61 1.19
C TYR A 29 -11.83 -13.56 2.18
N ARG A 30 -13.08 -13.27 2.59
CA ARG A 30 -13.87 -14.16 3.45
C ARG A 30 -14.17 -15.49 2.78
N TYR A 31 -14.54 -15.47 1.51
CA TYR A 31 -14.81 -16.68 0.73
C TYR A 31 -13.58 -17.60 0.67
N TYR A 32 -12.39 -17.05 0.41
CA TYR A 32 -11.16 -17.84 0.42
C TYR A 32 -10.75 -18.34 1.81
N ASN A 33 -11.00 -17.56 2.87
CA ASN A 33 -10.76 -18.00 4.24
C ASN A 33 -11.62 -19.21 4.61
N GLU A 34 -12.87 -19.24 4.16
CA GLU A 34 -13.78 -20.36 4.38
C GLU A 34 -13.28 -21.63 3.69
N ILE A 35 -12.88 -21.54 2.41
CA ILE A 35 -12.29 -22.65 1.65
C ILE A 35 -10.98 -23.15 2.29
N PHE A 36 -10.17 -22.25 2.81
CA PHE A 36 -8.93 -22.62 3.51
C PHE A 36 -9.23 -23.39 4.79
N SER A 37 -10.23 -22.97 5.57
CA SER A 37 -10.62 -23.66 6.81
C SER A 37 -11.11 -25.10 6.59
N THR A 38 -11.67 -25.40 5.41
CA THR A 38 -12.20 -26.72 5.06
C THR A 38 -11.18 -27.61 4.35
N THR A 39 -10.31 -27.03 3.53
CA THR A 39 -9.47 -27.80 2.58
C THR A 39 -7.98 -27.74 2.93
N TYR A 40 -7.56 -26.82 3.81
CA TYR A 40 -6.16 -26.51 4.15
C TYR A 40 -5.25 -26.30 2.93
N ARG A 41 -5.85 -26.04 1.77
CA ARG A 41 -5.16 -25.87 0.50
C ARG A 41 -5.15 -24.40 0.16
N VAL A 42 -3.96 -23.88 -0.12
CA VAL A 42 -3.74 -22.47 -0.33
C VAL A 42 -3.59 -22.21 -1.83
N PRO A 43 -4.64 -21.73 -2.53
CA PRO A 43 -4.51 -21.44 -3.94
C PRO A 43 -3.60 -20.21 -4.14
N TRP A 44 -2.80 -20.23 -5.20
CA TRP A 44 -1.93 -19.11 -5.58
C TRP A 44 -2.68 -17.77 -5.69
N SER A 45 -3.96 -17.82 -6.11
CA SER A 45 -4.83 -16.64 -6.19
C SER A 45 -5.06 -15.98 -4.83
N TRP A 46 -5.21 -16.75 -3.74
CA TRP A 46 -5.41 -16.17 -2.42
C TRP A 46 -4.16 -15.49 -1.88
N LEU A 47 -2.96 -16.03 -2.18
CA LEU A 47 -1.70 -15.37 -1.81
C LEU A 47 -1.54 -14.03 -2.55
N PHE A 48 -1.85 -14.02 -3.85
CA PHE A 48 -1.81 -12.80 -4.65
C PHE A 48 -2.79 -11.75 -4.11
N ILE A 49 -4.04 -12.14 -3.84
CA ILE A 49 -5.06 -11.25 -3.28
C ILE A 49 -4.64 -10.75 -1.89
N GLY A 50 -4.16 -11.63 -1.02
CA GLY A 50 -3.78 -11.29 0.35
C GLY A 50 -2.58 -10.34 0.46
N SER A 51 -1.62 -10.43 -0.47
CA SER A 51 -0.41 -9.60 -0.45
C SER A 51 -0.52 -8.34 -1.32
N MET A 52 -1.08 -8.45 -2.53
CA MET A 52 -1.11 -7.32 -3.48
C MET A 52 -2.23 -6.33 -3.17
N VAL A 53 -3.38 -6.79 -2.69
CA VAL A 53 -4.52 -5.89 -2.47
C VAL A 53 -4.25 -4.83 -1.42
N PRO A 54 -3.63 -5.11 -0.26
CA PRO A 54 -3.23 -4.07 0.69
C PRO A 54 -2.32 -3.01 0.05
N ILE A 55 -1.36 -3.43 -0.78
CA ILE A 55 -0.45 -2.52 -1.51
C ILE A 55 -1.23 -1.65 -2.50
N ILE A 56 -2.13 -2.26 -3.29
CA ILE A 56 -2.99 -1.55 -4.24
C ILE A 56 -3.89 -0.55 -3.51
N ILE A 57 -4.45 -0.93 -2.35
CA ILE A 57 -5.26 -0.03 -1.51
C ILE A 57 -4.40 1.15 -1.05
N GLY A 58 -3.20 0.92 -0.53
CA GLY A 58 -2.26 1.99 -0.15
C GLY A 58 -1.89 2.92 -1.30
N LEU A 59 -1.64 2.34 -2.48
CA LEU A 59 -1.37 3.06 -3.71
C LEU A 59 -2.57 3.93 -4.11
N LEU A 60 -3.78 3.37 -4.02
CA LEU A 60 -5.02 4.06 -4.37
C LEU A 60 -5.31 5.20 -3.38
N LEU A 61 -4.99 5.05 -2.09
CA LEU A 61 -5.04 6.12 -1.09
C LEU A 61 -4.07 7.26 -1.37
N ALA A 62 -2.86 6.95 -1.83
CA ALA A 62 -1.87 7.96 -2.17
C ALA A 62 -2.15 8.60 -3.55
N LEU A 63 -2.94 7.96 -4.40
CA LEU A 63 -3.29 8.43 -5.74
C LEU A 63 -3.80 9.88 -5.80
N PRO A 64 -4.75 10.34 -4.95
CA PRO A 64 -5.17 11.74 -4.95
C PRO A 64 -4.03 12.72 -4.66
N SER A 65 -3.15 12.39 -3.71
CA SER A 65 -1.96 13.19 -3.39
C SER A 65 -0.97 13.19 -4.56
N PHE A 66 -0.77 12.05 -5.19
CA PHE A 66 0.07 11.91 -6.38
C PHE A 66 -0.47 12.70 -7.57
N LEU A 67 -1.79 12.72 -7.80
CA LEU A 67 -2.39 13.55 -8.86
C LEU A 67 -2.15 15.05 -8.64
N LYS A 68 -2.18 15.50 -7.38
CA LYS A 68 -1.84 16.88 -7.01
C LYS A 68 -0.37 17.17 -7.28
N ALA A 69 0.54 16.28 -6.86
CA ALA A 69 1.97 16.39 -7.14
C ALA A 69 2.26 16.38 -8.65
N TYR A 70 1.59 15.50 -9.41
CA TYR A 70 1.75 15.37 -10.86
C TYR A 70 1.39 16.66 -11.61
N ARG A 71 0.30 17.34 -11.21
CA ARG A 71 -0.11 18.64 -11.77
C ARG A 71 0.83 19.79 -11.42
N THR A 72 1.67 19.64 -10.40
CA THR A 72 2.64 20.66 -10.01
C THR A 72 3.82 20.64 -10.99
N LYS A 73 4.31 21.82 -11.40
CA LYS A 73 5.52 21.93 -12.23
C LYS A 73 6.74 21.74 -11.34
N GLY A 74 7.70 20.92 -11.77
CA GLY A 74 8.90 20.59 -10.99
C GLY A 74 9.59 19.33 -11.51
N THR A 75 10.78 19.06 -10.99
CA THR A 75 11.54 17.85 -11.31
C THR A 75 11.09 16.69 -10.44
N TRP A 76 11.01 15.50 -11.02
CA TRP A 76 10.72 14.28 -10.28
C TRP A 76 11.90 13.97 -9.36
N LYS A 77 11.65 13.97 -8.05
CA LYS A 77 12.62 13.53 -7.05
C LYS A 77 11.99 12.43 -6.21
N ILE A 78 12.75 11.37 -6.03
CA ILE A 78 12.37 10.26 -5.16
C ILE A 78 12.96 10.55 -3.78
N ASP A 79 12.11 10.60 -2.76
CA ASP A 79 12.57 10.66 -1.37
C ASP A 79 13.02 9.25 -0.92
N TRP A 80 14.28 8.95 -1.20
CA TRP A 80 14.93 7.69 -0.82
C TRP A 80 14.97 7.49 0.70
N ILE A 81 15.00 8.57 1.48
CA ILE A 81 15.04 8.50 2.95
C ILE A 81 13.69 7.99 3.44
N MET A 82 12.58 8.57 2.97
CA MET A 82 11.25 8.10 3.32
C MET A 82 11.01 6.64 2.87
N LEU A 83 11.46 6.29 1.67
CA LEU A 83 11.34 4.93 1.14
C LEU A 83 12.13 3.90 1.97
N LEU A 84 13.36 4.23 2.40
CA LEU A 84 14.18 3.32 3.20
C LEU A 84 13.76 3.27 4.66
N THR A 85 13.42 4.41 5.27
CA THR A 85 13.08 4.46 6.69
C THR A 85 11.71 3.86 6.98
N VAL A 86 10.73 4.06 6.10
CA VAL A 86 9.34 3.60 6.32
C VAL A 86 8.97 2.45 5.37
N GLY A 87 9.39 2.52 4.11
CA GLY A 87 9.08 1.49 3.12
C GLY A 87 9.82 0.18 3.37
N LEU A 88 11.10 0.20 3.76
CA LEU A 88 11.87 -1.02 4.05
C LEU A 88 11.28 -1.85 5.18
N PRO A 89 10.96 -1.31 6.39
CA PRO A 89 10.34 -2.11 7.44
C PRO A 89 8.94 -2.60 7.03
N ALA A 90 8.16 -1.78 6.32
CA ALA A 90 6.84 -2.19 5.84
C ALA A 90 6.93 -3.35 4.82
N LEU A 91 7.88 -3.30 3.89
CA LEU A 91 8.15 -4.35 2.91
C LEU A 91 8.66 -5.63 3.59
N GLY A 92 9.49 -5.52 4.63
CA GLY A 92 9.92 -6.66 5.43
C GLY A 92 8.74 -7.45 6.01
N ILE A 93 7.74 -6.75 6.57
CA ILE A 93 6.53 -7.40 7.12
C ILE A 93 5.69 -8.05 6.02
N VAL A 94 5.57 -7.43 4.84
CA VAL A 94 4.84 -8.02 3.70
C VAL A 94 5.54 -9.29 3.20
N ILE A 95 6.86 -9.29 3.11
CA ILE A 95 7.64 -10.47 2.72
C ILE A 95 7.47 -11.60 3.74
N MET A 96 7.38 -11.30 5.04
CA MET A 96 7.13 -12.31 6.06
C MET A 96 5.82 -13.08 5.82
N GLN A 97 4.76 -12.42 5.33
CA GLN A 97 3.50 -13.11 4.97
C GLN A 97 3.71 -14.11 3.81
N ILE A 98 4.51 -13.75 2.81
CA ILE A 98 4.82 -14.64 1.69
C ILE A 98 5.63 -15.84 2.19
N LEU A 99 6.62 -15.60 3.06
CA LEU A 99 7.41 -16.67 3.70
C LEU A 99 6.55 -17.60 4.56
N TYR A 100 5.53 -17.07 5.25
CA TYR A 100 4.58 -17.88 6.02
C TYR A 100 3.80 -18.86 5.13
N LEU A 101 3.40 -18.42 3.93
CA LEU A 101 2.63 -19.25 3.00
C LEU A 101 3.52 -20.16 2.13
N ALA A 102 4.82 -19.92 2.06
CA ALA A 102 5.76 -20.68 1.23
C ALA A 102 5.75 -22.21 1.47
N PRO A 103 5.65 -22.73 2.72
CA PRO A 103 5.51 -24.17 2.97
C PRO A 103 4.27 -24.77 2.32
N TYR A 104 3.16 -24.03 2.30
CA TYR A 104 1.90 -24.49 1.69
C TYR A 104 1.96 -24.52 0.15
N LEU A 105 2.96 -23.86 -0.44
CA LEU A 105 3.25 -23.87 -1.87
C LEU A 105 4.30 -24.92 -2.26
N GLY A 106 4.82 -25.69 -1.29
CA GLY A 106 5.81 -26.73 -1.52
C GLY A 106 7.27 -26.27 -1.41
N PHE A 107 7.54 -25.07 -0.88
CA PHE A 107 8.91 -24.63 -0.60
C PHE A 107 9.35 -25.09 0.80
N GLU A 108 10.58 -25.58 0.90
CA GLU A 108 11.19 -25.92 2.19
C GLU A 108 11.71 -24.66 2.87
N VAL A 109 11.13 -24.33 4.04
CA VAL A 109 11.47 -23.15 4.82
C VAL A 109 11.90 -23.59 6.21
N PRO A 110 13.06 -23.16 6.74
CA PRO A 110 13.53 -23.59 8.05
C PRO A 110 12.54 -23.17 9.14
N PHE A 111 12.15 -24.13 9.99
CA PHE A 111 11.15 -23.92 11.05
C PHE A 111 11.54 -22.82 12.05
N SER A 112 12.83 -22.58 12.25
CA SER A 112 13.35 -21.47 13.07
C SER A 112 12.97 -20.09 12.52
N ALA A 113 12.92 -19.93 11.21
CA ALA A 113 12.48 -18.69 10.55
C ALA A 113 10.96 -18.53 10.62
N LEU A 114 10.20 -19.63 10.68
CA LEU A 114 8.74 -19.60 10.72
C LEU A 114 8.17 -19.17 12.08
N LYS A 115 8.84 -19.45 13.21
CA LYS A 115 8.34 -19.12 14.56
C LYS A 115 7.98 -17.63 14.76
N PRO A 116 8.89 -16.66 14.52
CA PRO A 116 8.56 -15.25 14.70
C PRO A 116 7.49 -14.76 13.70
N ILE A 117 7.48 -15.34 12.51
CA ILE A 117 6.51 -15.03 11.45
C ILE A 117 5.11 -15.52 11.84
N LEU A 118 5.01 -16.75 12.34
CA LEU A 118 3.76 -17.35 12.81
C LEU A 118 3.17 -16.54 13.95
N PHE A 119 4.00 -16.13 14.92
CA PHE A 119 3.57 -15.28 16.02
C PHE A 119 2.99 -13.96 15.52
N LEU A 120 3.70 -13.27 14.61
CA LEU A 120 3.23 -11.99 14.06
C LEU A 120 1.94 -12.14 13.22
N TYR A 121 1.84 -13.19 12.41
CA TYR A 121 0.69 -13.40 11.51
C TYR A 121 -0.56 -13.92 12.24
N ALA A 122 -0.39 -14.85 13.18
CA ALA A 122 -1.49 -15.44 13.94
C ALA A 122 -2.07 -14.46 14.97
N GLU A 123 -1.22 -13.75 15.70
CA GLU A 123 -1.67 -12.82 16.77
C GLU A 123 -2.06 -11.45 16.21
N HIS A 124 -1.41 -11.01 15.13
CA HIS A 124 -1.56 -9.65 14.59
C HIS A 124 -1.74 -9.61 13.06
N PRO A 125 -2.78 -10.26 12.50
CA PRO A 125 -3.04 -10.25 11.06
C PRO A 125 -3.34 -8.84 10.50
N THR A 126 -3.77 -7.91 11.36
CA THR A 126 -3.98 -6.50 11.00
C THR A 126 -2.67 -5.78 10.69
N LEU A 127 -1.58 -6.09 11.39
CA LEU A 127 -0.28 -5.44 11.18
C LEU A 127 0.21 -5.65 9.75
N VAL A 128 0.09 -6.87 9.25
CA VAL A 128 0.49 -7.26 7.89
C VAL A 128 -0.34 -6.54 6.83
N LYS A 129 -1.65 -6.40 7.05
CA LYS A 129 -2.51 -5.61 6.14
C LYS A 129 -2.14 -4.13 6.18
N THR A 130 -1.93 -3.57 7.36
CA THR A 130 -1.57 -2.16 7.51
C THR A 130 -0.18 -1.84 6.97
N SER A 131 0.78 -2.76 7.10
CA SER A 131 2.13 -2.56 6.54
C SER A 131 2.11 -2.63 5.02
N GLY A 132 1.31 -3.49 4.41
CA GLY A 132 1.09 -3.50 2.96
C GLY A 132 0.48 -2.19 2.46
N ILE A 133 -0.54 -1.67 3.16
CA ILE A 133 -1.13 -0.35 2.86
C ILE A 133 -0.10 0.76 3.04
N LEU A 134 0.66 0.75 4.14
CA LEU A 134 1.69 1.74 4.42
C LEU A 134 2.77 1.71 3.34
N PHE A 135 3.23 0.53 2.93
CA PHE A 135 4.21 0.39 1.86
C PHE A 135 3.69 0.96 0.54
N GLY A 136 2.48 0.58 0.11
CA GLY A 136 1.87 1.13 -1.12
C GLY A 136 1.69 2.64 -1.07
N PHE A 137 1.30 3.17 0.08
CA PHE A 137 1.15 4.60 0.30
C PHE A 137 2.49 5.35 0.24
N VAL A 138 3.51 4.85 0.94
CA VAL A 138 4.86 5.42 0.97
C VAL A 138 5.51 5.34 -0.40
N LEU A 139 5.33 4.23 -1.12
CA LEU A 139 5.85 4.05 -2.47
C LEU A 139 5.42 5.21 -3.37
N LEU A 140 4.14 5.55 -3.39
CA LEU A 140 3.63 6.62 -4.25
C LEU A 140 3.88 8.02 -3.68
N SER A 141 3.89 8.16 -2.35
CA SER A 141 4.16 9.44 -1.69
C SER A 141 5.62 9.86 -1.80
N ALA A 142 6.55 8.90 -1.86
CA ALA A 142 7.97 9.15 -2.09
C ALA A 142 8.24 9.71 -3.49
N PHE A 143 7.34 9.49 -4.45
CA PHE A 143 7.37 10.15 -5.76
C PHE A 143 6.75 11.55 -5.67
N GLY A 144 7.57 12.51 -5.26
CA GLY A 144 7.22 13.92 -5.23
C GLY A 144 7.85 14.70 -6.38
N LYS A 145 7.21 15.79 -6.80
CA LYS A 145 7.90 16.86 -7.52
C LYS A 145 8.35 17.90 -6.51
N GLN A 146 9.66 18.09 -6.36
CA GLN A 146 10.20 19.21 -5.59
C GLN A 146 10.34 20.41 -6.53
N TYR A 147 10.04 21.60 -6.02
CA TYR A 147 10.36 22.84 -6.71
C TYR A 147 11.89 22.97 -6.77
N PRO A 148 12.49 23.41 -7.89
CA PRO A 148 13.88 23.85 -7.88
C PRO A 148 14.00 24.94 -6.81
N HIS A 149 14.85 24.70 -5.83
CA HIS A 149 15.16 25.62 -4.76
C HIS A 149 16.12 26.70 -5.30
N ASP A 150 15.61 27.56 -6.19
CA ASP A 150 16.35 28.74 -6.65
C ASP A 150 15.86 29.98 -5.89
N ASN A 151 16.81 30.57 -5.15
CA ASN A 151 16.85 31.95 -4.63
C ASN A 151 16.17 32.25 -3.29
N TRP A 152 16.78 31.81 -2.17
CA TRP A 152 16.56 32.41 -0.85
C TRP A 152 17.46 33.63 -0.56
N HIS A 153 18.36 34.01 -1.47
CA HIS A 153 19.30 35.12 -1.25
C HIS A 153 18.79 36.49 -1.75
N GLN A 154 17.53 36.62 -2.17
CA GLN A 154 17.01 37.90 -2.70
C GLN A 154 15.94 38.58 -1.83
N GLN A 155 15.50 37.98 -0.71
CA GLN A 155 14.49 38.60 0.16
C GLN A 155 15.08 39.40 1.35
N GLU A 156 16.40 39.39 1.56
CA GLU A 156 17.04 40.12 2.68
C GLU A 156 17.61 41.50 2.31
N CYS A 157 17.52 41.95 1.05
CA CYS A 157 18.12 43.23 0.61
C CYS A 157 17.14 44.40 0.43
N GLU A 158 15.85 44.26 0.77
CA GLU A 158 14.85 45.34 0.61
C GLU A 158 14.11 45.72 1.91
N LEU A 159 14.75 45.54 3.08
CA LEU A 159 14.27 46.08 4.36
C LEU A 159 15.30 47.02 5.00
#